data_AF-A0A8K0IE21-F1
#
_entry.id   AF-A0A8K0IE21-F1
#
_cell.length_a   1.000
_cell.length_b   1.000
_cell.length_c   1.000
_cell.angle_alpha   90.00
_cell.angle_beta   90.00
_cell.angle_gamma   90.00
#
_symmetry.space_group_name_H-M   'P 1'
#
loop_
_entity.id
_entity.type
_entity.pdbx_description
1 polymer ?
#
loop_
_entity_poly.entity_id
_entity_poly.type
_entity_poly.pdbx_seq_one_letter_code
_entity_poly.pdbx_strand_id
1 'polypeptide(L)'
;MFCLFSVLMFLDYVAPSAAIGLTGFFEPATLFIQRWLPLFYVPMLVVLPLAVRDIPAASGLKICFIIGYTAITVRRIVKTEMIPAEPMTKPSPFASVELWVWTAIFISTFVLAFIWPTALGTSARTCLPFLLAATVLGYMVGSGLPSKVKKVFHPIICCAFAADLAALAYGYFSQSGMDAVLADYLTKVSSNPGAGDFLMGFLGSVIISFAFSMFKQRKVKSDIHCIKPLFFYNYQATCFMQFSANSSLTAAAVVLTGLAGANFVQAVLDKLRLHDPIARGIATASSAHGLGTAALSAKEPEALPFCAIAYALTGILGSLLCSVPVVRQSLLLIVKGQYGTT
;
A
#
# COMPACT_ATOMS: atom_id res chain seq x y z
N MET A 1 -3.81 -14.28 -6.28
CA MET A 1 -3.05 -13.75 -7.43
C MET A 1 -2.53 -14.86 -8.34
N PHE A 2 -1.53 -15.66 -7.94
CA PHE A 2 -0.90 -16.66 -8.83
C PHE A 2 -1.88 -17.69 -9.41
N CYS A 3 -2.84 -18.20 -8.63
CA CYS A 3 -3.85 -19.13 -9.15
C CYS A 3 -4.64 -18.53 -10.32
N LEU A 4 -5.10 -17.28 -10.18
CA LEU A 4 -5.83 -16.60 -11.24
C LEU A 4 -4.94 -16.33 -12.46
N PHE A 5 -3.68 -15.93 -12.24
CA PHE A 5 -2.72 -15.77 -13.32
C PHE A 5 -2.47 -17.08 -14.07
N SER A 6 -2.32 -18.20 -13.35
CA SER A 6 -2.16 -19.54 -13.96
C SER A 6 -3.40 -19.95 -14.76
N VAL A 7 -4.61 -19.67 -14.26
CA VAL A 7 -5.85 -19.92 -15.02
C VAL A 7 -5.90 -19.08 -16.28
N LEU A 8 -5.56 -17.79 -16.21
CA LEU A 8 -5.49 -16.92 -17.37
C LEU A 8 -4.46 -17.40 -18.39
N MET A 9 -3.29 -17.87 -17.93
CA MET A 9 -2.26 -18.41 -18.82
C MET A 9 -2.70 -19.71 -19.49
N PHE A 10 -3.35 -20.60 -18.75
CA PHE A 10 -3.91 -21.82 -19.32
C PHE A 10 -5.01 -21.50 -20.34
N LEU A 11 -5.87 -20.53 -20.03
CA LEU A 11 -6.92 -20.07 -20.94
C LEU A 11 -6.32 -19.43 -22.21
N ASP A 12 -5.25 -18.65 -22.10
CA ASP A 12 -4.53 -18.07 -23.25
C ASP A 12 -3.91 -19.14 -24.14
N TYR A 13 -3.46 -20.26 -23.55
CA TYR A 13 -2.92 -21.40 -24.29
C TYR A 13 -4.02 -22.20 -25.02
N VAL A 14 -5.15 -22.46 -24.37
CA VAL A 14 -6.24 -23.29 -24.93
C VAL A 14 -7.19 -22.49 -25.83
N ALA A 15 -7.52 -21.27 -25.43
CA ALA A 15 -8.50 -20.39 -26.10
C ALA A 15 -8.12 -18.90 -25.91
N PRO A 16 -7.19 -18.37 -26.73
CA PRO A 16 -6.71 -16.99 -26.61
C PRO A 16 -7.82 -15.93 -26.61
N SER A 17 -8.87 -16.14 -27.42
CA SER A 17 -10.03 -15.25 -27.49
C SER A 17 -10.81 -15.17 -26.17
N ALA A 18 -10.95 -16.29 -25.45
CA ALA A 18 -11.60 -16.34 -24.15
C ALA A 18 -10.77 -15.62 -23.08
N ALA A 19 -9.43 -15.76 -23.12
CA ALA A 19 -8.54 -15.04 -22.21
C ALA A 19 -8.62 -13.53 -22.41
N ILE A 20 -8.60 -13.07 -23.68
CA ILE A 20 -8.79 -11.64 -24.01
C ILE A 20 -10.17 -11.16 -23.54
N GLY A 21 -11.23 -11.91 -23.83
CA GLY A 21 -12.60 -11.58 -23.41
C GLY A 21 -12.73 -11.43 -21.90
N LEU A 22 -12.17 -12.36 -21.13
CA LEU A 22 -12.17 -12.32 -19.66
C LEU A 22 -11.39 -11.11 -19.12
N THR A 23 -10.23 -10.79 -19.71
CA THR A 23 -9.45 -9.62 -19.29
C THR A 23 -10.15 -8.31 -19.64
N GLY A 24 -10.81 -8.21 -20.79
CA GLY A 24 -11.59 -7.05 -21.19
C GLY A 24 -12.82 -6.85 -20.30
N PHE A 25 -13.49 -7.94 -19.90
CA PHE A 25 -14.62 -7.88 -18.98
C PHE A 25 -14.24 -7.27 -17.62
N PHE A 26 -13.08 -7.64 -17.07
CA PHE A 26 -12.59 -7.10 -15.79
C PHE A 26 -11.82 -5.78 -15.91
N GLU A 27 -11.60 -5.26 -17.11
CA GLU A 27 -10.81 -4.06 -17.33
C GLU A 27 -11.34 -2.82 -16.56
N PRO A 28 -12.65 -2.51 -16.57
CA PRO A 28 -13.18 -1.37 -15.80
C PRO A 28 -12.90 -1.48 -14.30
N ALA A 29 -13.01 -2.69 -13.74
CA ALA A 29 -12.72 -2.96 -12.34
C ALA A 29 -11.23 -2.81 -12.04
N THR A 30 -10.34 -3.29 -12.92
CA THR A 30 -8.90 -3.12 -12.75
C THR A 30 -8.48 -1.65 -12.82
N LEU A 31 -9.08 -0.85 -13.71
CA LEU A 31 -8.83 0.60 -13.80
C LEU A 31 -9.33 1.33 -12.57
N PHE A 32 -10.50 0.98 -12.05
CA PHE A 32 -10.99 1.49 -10.78
C PHE A 32 -9.99 1.20 -9.65
N ILE A 33 -9.56 -0.05 -9.51
CA ILE A 33 -8.61 -0.45 -8.46
C ILE A 33 -7.28 0.29 -8.61
N GLN A 34 -6.74 0.40 -9.83
CA GLN A 34 -5.51 1.14 -10.08
C GLN A 34 -5.64 2.63 -9.72
N ARG A 35 -6.80 3.24 -10.00
CA ARG A 35 -7.09 4.64 -9.64
C ARG A 35 -7.07 4.87 -8.14
N TRP A 36 -7.57 3.93 -7.36
CA TRP A 36 -7.72 4.04 -5.91
C TRP A 36 -6.65 3.28 -5.12
N LEU A 37 -5.69 2.63 -5.81
CA LEU A 37 -4.70 1.75 -5.19
C LEU A 37 -3.96 2.41 -4.02
N PRO A 38 -3.48 3.67 -4.10
CA PRO A 38 -2.83 4.33 -2.97
C PRO A 38 -3.74 4.53 -1.76
N LEU A 39 -5.03 4.81 -1.99
CA LEU A 39 -6.01 5.07 -0.93
C LEU A 39 -6.19 3.85 -0.02
N PHE A 40 -6.23 2.64 -0.60
CA PHE A 40 -6.45 1.40 0.18
C PHE A 40 -5.34 1.10 1.19
N TYR A 41 -4.14 1.68 1.02
CA TYR A 41 -3.01 1.55 1.95
C TYR A 41 -2.90 2.69 2.98
N VAL A 42 -3.73 3.74 2.87
CA VAL A 42 -3.74 4.91 3.78
C VAL A 42 -4.12 4.58 5.23
N PRO A 43 -5.00 3.61 5.55
CA PRO A 43 -5.48 3.44 6.92
C PRO A 43 -4.39 3.31 7.99
N MET A 44 -3.28 2.65 7.67
CA MET A 44 -2.14 2.51 8.59
C MET A 44 -1.38 3.82 8.83
N LEU A 45 -1.50 4.80 7.91
CA LEU A 45 -0.93 6.14 8.08
C LEU A 45 -1.82 7.04 8.93
N VAL A 46 -3.14 6.92 8.81
CA VAL A 46 -4.13 7.68 9.62
C VAL A 46 -4.01 7.31 11.11
N VAL A 47 -3.83 6.04 11.43
CA VAL A 47 -3.65 5.62 12.83
C VAL A 47 -2.20 5.72 13.31
N LEU A 48 -1.29 6.28 12.50
CA LEU A 48 0.12 6.42 12.89
C LEU A 48 0.29 7.21 14.19
N PRO A 49 -0.43 8.32 14.46
CA PRO A 49 -0.35 9.03 15.73
C PRO A 49 -0.64 8.14 16.96
N LEU A 50 -1.54 7.16 16.83
CA LEU A 50 -1.79 6.17 17.87
C LEU A 50 -0.64 5.16 18.00
N ALA A 51 -0.07 4.73 16.88
CA ALA A 51 0.97 3.70 16.86
C ALA A 51 2.34 4.18 17.37
N VAL A 52 2.66 5.47 17.24
CA VAL A 52 3.98 6.02 17.54
C VAL A 52 4.14 6.61 18.95
N ARG A 53 3.07 6.69 19.74
CA ARG A 53 3.12 7.26 21.11
C ARG A 53 4.08 6.53 22.05
N ASP A 54 4.34 5.26 21.80
CA ASP A 54 5.22 4.42 22.62
C ASP A 54 6.61 4.16 21.99
N ILE A 55 6.99 4.92 20.95
CA ILE A 55 8.23 4.66 20.18
C ILE A 55 9.33 5.69 20.51
N PRO A 56 10.52 5.26 21.00
CA PRO A 56 11.67 6.14 21.18
C PRO A 56 12.16 6.75 19.86
N ALA A 57 12.39 8.07 19.84
CA ALA A 57 12.78 8.85 18.66
C ALA A 57 14.09 8.39 17.96
N ALA A 58 14.93 7.61 18.63
CA ALA A 58 16.20 7.10 18.11
C ALA A 58 16.05 6.05 16.99
N SER A 59 14.85 5.49 16.77
CA SER A 59 14.62 4.41 15.81
C SER A 59 14.35 4.89 14.36
N GLY A 60 14.04 6.18 14.16
CA GLY A 60 13.61 6.72 12.86
C GLY A 60 14.71 6.91 11.82
N LEU A 61 15.95 7.21 12.22
CA LEU A 61 17.03 7.59 11.29
C LEU A 61 17.59 6.40 10.48
N LYS A 62 17.47 5.17 11.00
CA LYS A 62 18.01 3.94 10.36
C LYS A 62 17.21 3.52 9.11
N ILE A 63 15.98 3.99 8.98
CA ILE A 63 15.04 3.61 7.93
C ILE A 63 15.40 4.23 6.57
N CYS A 64 15.93 5.47 6.55
CA CYS A 64 16.25 6.18 5.32
C CYS A 64 17.46 5.60 4.55
N PHE A 65 18.41 4.97 5.26
CA PHE A 65 19.64 4.43 4.65
C PHE A 65 19.40 3.13 3.86
N ILE A 66 18.35 2.37 4.21
CA ILE A 66 18.05 1.05 3.63
C ILE A 66 17.47 1.15 2.21
N ILE A 67 16.67 2.19 1.93
CA ILE A 67 15.95 2.34 0.66
C ILE A 67 16.90 2.62 -0.52
N GLY A 68 17.95 3.41 -0.30
CA GLY A 68 18.91 3.77 -1.35
C GLY A 68 19.91 2.66 -1.73
N TYR A 69 20.32 1.84 -0.75
CA TYR A 69 21.30 0.77 -0.96
C TYR A 69 20.72 -0.39 -1.79
N THR A 70 19.45 -0.70 -1.55
CA THR A 70 18.72 -1.76 -2.27
C THR A 70 18.63 -1.49 -3.76
N ALA A 71 18.23 -0.28 -4.18
CA ALA A 71 18.02 0.05 -5.60
C ALA A 71 19.31 0.03 -6.44
N ILE A 72 20.46 0.38 -5.84
CA ILE A 72 21.77 0.37 -6.52
C ILE A 72 22.30 -1.05 -6.69
N THR A 73 22.11 -1.90 -5.68
CA THR A 73 22.56 -3.30 -5.69
C THR A 73 21.77 -4.14 -6.69
N VAL A 74 20.46 -3.89 -6.79
CA VAL A 74 19.55 -4.45 -7.80
C VAL A 74 20.11 -4.28 -9.22
N ARG A 75 20.49 -3.05 -9.61
CA ARG A 75 20.97 -2.75 -10.97
C ARG A 75 22.27 -3.46 -11.33
N ARG A 76 23.17 -3.67 -10.37
CA ARG A 76 24.47 -4.32 -10.64
C ARG A 76 24.35 -5.81 -10.95
N ILE A 77 23.24 -6.41 -10.51
CA ILE A 77 22.97 -7.85 -10.59
C ILE A 77 22.15 -8.20 -11.84
N VAL A 78 21.21 -7.34 -12.24
CA VAL A 78 20.36 -7.54 -13.43
C VAL A 78 21.13 -7.09 -14.68
N LYS A 79 21.84 -8.04 -15.31
CA LYS A 79 22.47 -7.85 -16.62
C LYS A 79 21.71 -8.67 -17.68
N THR A 80 20.49 -8.28 -18.00
CA THR A 80 19.65 -8.97 -19.00
C THR A 80 19.20 -8.05 -20.11
N GLU A 81 19.00 -8.64 -21.28
CA GLU A 81 18.45 -7.97 -22.46
C GLU A 81 16.98 -7.60 -22.22
N MET A 82 16.67 -6.33 -22.45
CA MET A 82 15.41 -5.71 -22.03
C MET A 82 14.48 -5.56 -23.23
N ILE A 83 13.31 -6.19 -23.16
CA ILE A 83 12.19 -5.92 -24.07
C ILE A 83 11.31 -4.84 -23.41
N PRO A 84 10.91 -3.78 -24.13
CA PRO A 84 10.02 -2.76 -23.57
C PRO A 84 8.70 -3.37 -23.08
N ALA A 85 8.23 -2.91 -21.92
CA ALA A 85 6.95 -3.31 -21.37
C ALA A 85 5.79 -2.86 -22.29
N GLU A 86 4.68 -3.59 -22.23
CA GLU A 86 3.49 -3.21 -23.01
C GLU A 86 2.81 -1.99 -22.37
N PRO A 87 2.41 -0.98 -23.16
CA PRO A 87 1.71 0.19 -22.65
C PRO A 87 0.47 -0.17 -21.82
N MET A 88 0.38 0.36 -20.59
CA MET A 88 -0.82 0.18 -19.76
C MET A 88 -1.70 1.43 -19.75
N THR A 89 -3.01 1.21 -19.87
CA THR A 89 -4.01 2.27 -19.79
C THR A 89 -3.93 3.00 -18.45
N LYS A 90 -3.82 4.32 -18.48
CA LYS A 90 -3.78 5.16 -17.28
C LYS A 90 -5.21 5.48 -16.80
N PRO A 91 -5.49 5.45 -15.49
CA PRO A 91 -6.79 5.87 -14.97
C PRO A 91 -7.10 7.35 -15.26
N SER A 92 -8.39 7.67 -15.44
CA SER A 92 -8.85 9.04 -15.62
C SER A 92 -8.68 9.87 -14.34
N PRO A 93 -8.44 11.20 -14.46
CA PRO A 93 -8.44 12.08 -13.30
C PRO A 93 -9.84 12.18 -12.66
N PHE A 94 -9.89 12.68 -11.42
CA PHE A 94 -11.13 12.87 -10.70
C PHE A 94 -11.91 14.08 -11.24
N ALA A 95 -13.23 13.93 -11.33
CA ALA A 95 -14.14 14.99 -11.76
C ALA A 95 -14.58 15.86 -10.57
N SER A 96 -14.92 17.13 -10.84
CA SER A 96 -15.45 18.04 -9.82
C SER A 96 -16.76 17.52 -9.20
N VAL A 97 -17.59 16.82 -9.97
CA VAL A 97 -18.82 16.20 -9.46
C VAL A 97 -18.52 15.14 -8.40
N GLU A 98 -17.49 14.31 -8.61
CA GLU A 98 -17.08 13.31 -7.61
C GLU A 98 -16.66 14.01 -6.31
N LEU A 99 -15.93 15.12 -6.39
CA LEU A 99 -15.53 15.91 -5.22
C LEU A 99 -16.76 16.43 -4.45
N TRP A 100 -17.72 17.05 -5.14
CA TRP A 100 -18.93 17.57 -4.52
C TRP A 100 -19.78 16.50 -3.85
N VAL A 101 -19.90 15.32 -4.47
CA VAL A 101 -20.62 14.18 -3.89
C VAL A 101 -19.95 13.74 -2.59
N TRP A 102 -18.62 13.58 -2.58
CA TRP A 102 -17.90 13.20 -1.37
C TRP A 102 -17.94 14.28 -0.29
N THR A 103 -17.94 15.56 -0.66
CA THR A 103 -18.12 16.67 0.30
C THR A 103 -19.52 16.65 0.92
N ALA A 104 -20.56 16.39 0.13
CA ALA A 104 -21.92 16.26 0.64
C ALA A 104 -22.06 15.07 1.60
N ILE A 105 -21.46 13.92 1.27
CA ILE A 105 -21.41 12.75 2.16
C ILE A 105 -20.69 13.10 3.46
N PHE A 106 -19.52 13.74 3.37
CA PHE A 106 -18.74 14.16 4.53
C PHE A 106 -19.56 15.03 5.48
N ILE A 107 -20.14 16.13 4.98
CA ILE A 107 -20.89 17.08 5.82
C ILE A 107 -22.13 16.42 6.42
N SER A 108 -22.94 15.73 5.61
CA SER A 108 -24.19 15.13 6.07
C SER A 108 -23.96 14.06 7.13
N THR A 109 -22.96 13.20 6.95
CA THR A 109 -22.67 12.10 7.88
C THR A 109 -21.89 12.56 9.11
N PHE A 110 -21.08 13.63 9.01
CA PHE A 110 -20.45 14.27 10.17
C PHE A 110 -21.51 14.87 11.10
N VAL A 111 -22.46 15.62 10.55
CA VAL A 111 -23.57 16.21 11.33
C VAL A 111 -24.43 15.12 11.96
N LEU A 112 -24.75 14.07 11.21
CA LEU A 112 -25.50 12.93 11.74
C LEU A 112 -24.78 12.24 12.90
N ALA A 113 -23.47 11.97 12.75
CA ALA A 113 -22.67 11.38 13.82
C ALA A 113 -22.59 12.29 15.04
N PHE A 114 -22.52 13.61 14.83
CA PHE A 114 -22.46 14.58 15.92
C PHE A 114 -23.76 14.64 16.73
N ILE A 115 -24.93 14.64 16.06
CA ILE A 115 -26.25 14.69 16.73
C ILE A 115 -26.60 13.34 17.35
N TRP A 116 -26.29 12.24 16.65
CA TRP A 116 -26.61 10.88 17.08
C TRP A 116 -25.38 9.95 16.93
N PRO A 117 -24.48 9.92 17.94
CA PRO A 117 -23.20 9.21 17.87
C PRO A 117 -23.30 7.68 17.64
N THR A 118 -24.46 7.08 17.88
CA THR A 118 -24.71 5.65 17.69
C THR A 118 -25.85 5.35 16.73
N ALA A 119 -26.17 6.29 15.82
CA ALA A 119 -27.26 6.13 14.85
C ALA A 119 -27.17 4.83 14.02
N LEU A 120 -25.95 4.36 13.74
CA LEU A 120 -25.69 3.10 13.01
C LEU A 120 -25.33 1.93 13.95
N GLY A 121 -25.79 1.99 15.19
CA GLY A 121 -25.64 0.97 16.24
C GLY A 121 -24.39 1.13 17.10
N THR A 122 -23.26 1.55 16.52
CA THR A 122 -22.00 1.78 17.24
C THR A 122 -21.37 3.11 16.83
N SER A 123 -20.45 3.63 17.65
CA SER A 123 -19.66 4.83 17.32
C SER A 123 -18.86 4.61 16.03
N ALA A 124 -18.08 3.53 15.94
CA ALA A 124 -17.32 3.19 14.74
C ALA A 124 -18.15 3.17 13.44
N ARG A 125 -19.32 2.50 13.42
CA ARG A 125 -20.18 2.45 12.23
C ARG A 125 -20.79 3.80 11.89
N THR A 126 -21.10 4.61 12.90
CA THR A 126 -21.67 5.95 12.71
C THR A 126 -20.61 6.94 12.21
N CYS A 127 -19.36 6.80 12.67
CA CYS A 127 -18.23 7.61 12.24
C CYS A 127 -17.65 7.17 10.88
N LEU A 128 -17.84 5.91 10.49
CA LEU A 128 -17.31 5.33 9.25
C LEU A 128 -17.57 6.21 8.02
N PRO A 129 -18.79 6.67 7.71
CA PRO A 129 -19.05 7.35 6.45
C PRO A 129 -18.32 8.69 6.31
N PHE A 130 -18.27 9.51 7.38
CA PHE A 130 -17.60 10.81 7.32
C PHE A 130 -16.08 10.65 7.34
N LEU A 131 -15.56 9.71 8.13
CA LEU A 131 -14.13 9.43 8.17
C LEU A 131 -13.64 8.87 6.83
N LEU A 132 -14.41 7.96 6.21
CA LEU A 132 -14.15 7.46 4.87
C LEU A 132 -14.17 8.61 3.84
N ALA A 133 -15.19 9.47 3.90
CA ALA A 133 -15.30 10.61 3.02
C ALA A 133 -14.14 11.59 3.19
N ALA A 134 -13.66 11.84 4.41
CA ALA A 134 -12.48 12.66 4.67
C ALA A 134 -11.22 12.07 4.03
N THR A 135 -10.98 10.76 4.20
CA THR A 135 -9.84 10.09 3.58
C THR A 135 -9.90 10.14 2.05
N VAL A 136 -11.09 9.92 1.47
CA VAL A 136 -11.31 10.00 0.01
C VAL A 136 -11.11 11.42 -0.52
N LEU A 137 -11.69 12.43 0.13
CA LEU A 137 -11.54 13.83 -0.26
C LEU A 137 -10.07 14.27 -0.22
N GLY A 138 -9.35 13.91 0.85
CA GLY A 138 -7.92 14.16 0.95
C GLY A 138 -7.12 13.53 -0.20
N TYR A 139 -7.51 12.33 -0.66
CA TYR A 139 -6.90 11.70 -1.82
C TYR A 139 -7.17 12.44 -3.12
N MET A 140 -8.43 12.81 -3.35
CA MET A 140 -8.85 13.44 -4.59
C MET A 140 -8.23 14.84 -4.72
N VAL A 141 -8.27 15.63 -3.64
CA VAL A 141 -7.63 16.95 -3.57
C VAL A 141 -6.10 16.82 -3.73
N GLY A 142 -5.47 15.91 -2.99
CA GLY A 142 -4.04 15.66 -3.10
C GLY A 142 -3.60 15.21 -4.49
N SER A 143 -4.41 14.38 -5.15
CA SER A 143 -4.20 13.93 -6.53
C SER A 143 -4.38 15.06 -7.55
N GLY A 144 -5.13 16.11 -7.22
CA GLY A 144 -5.28 17.33 -8.03
C GLY A 144 -4.12 18.32 -7.92
N LEU A 145 -3.24 18.19 -6.92
CA LEU A 145 -2.18 19.19 -6.67
C LEU A 145 -1.14 19.30 -7.82
N PRO A 146 -0.51 20.47 -8.01
CA PRO A 146 0.57 20.63 -8.99
C PRO A 146 1.77 19.71 -8.69
N SER A 147 2.49 19.28 -9.73
CA SER A 147 3.61 18.33 -9.61
C SER A 147 4.74 18.78 -8.68
N LYS A 148 4.95 20.10 -8.51
CA LYS A 148 5.92 20.65 -7.56
C LYS A 148 5.48 20.46 -6.11
N VAL A 149 4.18 20.63 -5.84
CA VAL A 149 3.59 20.47 -4.50
C VAL A 149 3.48 19.00 -4.12
N LYS A 150 3.15 18.13 -5.09
CA LYS A 150 3.10 16.66 -4.91
C LYS A 150 4.40 16.02 -4.44
N LYS A 151 5.55 16.70 -4.59
CA LYS A 151 6.84 16.24 -4.04
C LYS A 151 6.89 16.33 -2.51
N VAL A 152 6.12 17.24 -1.93
CA VAL A 152 6.06 17.48 -0.47
C VAL A 152 4.75 16.93 0.09
N PHE A 153 3.62 17.27 -0.53
CA PHE A 153 2.29 16.80 -0.19
C PHE A 153 1.86 15.69 -1.15
N HIS A 154 2.41 14.49 -0.94
CA HIS A 154 1.96 13.31 -1.68
C HIS A 154 0.46 13.08 -1.44
N PRO A 155 -0.34 12.64 -2.43
CA PRO A 155 -1.78 12.41 -2.24
C PRO A 155 -2.12 11.56 -1.02
N ILE A 156 -1.29 10.57 -0.70
CA ILE A 156 -1.41 9.70 0.48
C ILE A 156 -1.28 10.51 1.80
N ILE A 157 -0.36 11.48 1.86
CA ILE A 157 -0.18 12.36 3.02
C ILE A 157 -1.39 13.27 3.17
N CYS A 158 -1.90 13.82 2.06
CA CYS A 158 -3.13 14.62 2.06
C CYS A 158 -4.34 13.83 2.58
N CYS A 159 -4.45 12.54 2.23
CA CYS A 159 -5.49 11.66 2.79
C CYS A 159 -5.39 11.55 4.29
N ALA A 160 -4.20 11.20 4.79
CA ALA A 160 -3.99 10.96 6.20
C ALA A 160 -4.26 12.24 7.01
N PHE A 161 -3.72 13.37 6.55
CA PHE A 161 -3.96 14.66 7.16
C PHE A 161 -5.44 15.05 7.17
N ALA A 162 -6.18 14.81 6.08
CA ALA A 162 -7.60 15.12 6.02
C ALA A 162 -8.42 14.26 6.99
N ALA A 163 -8.12 12.97 7.10
CA ALA A 163 -8.77 12.07 8.04
C ALA A 163 -8.43 12.43 9.50
N ASP A 164 -7.17 12.74 9.80
CA ASP A 164 -6.71 13.18 11.11
C ASP A 164 -7.37 14.49 11.53
N LEU A 165 -7.49 15.45 10.61
CA LEU A 165 -8.18 16.71 10.87
C LEU A 165 -9.67 16.51 11.13
N ALA A 166 -10.33 15.62 10.38
CA ALA A 166 -11.73 15.26 10.61
C ALA A 166 -11.92 14.57 11.96
N ALA A 167 -11.00 13.66 12.33
CA ALA A 167 -11.02 12.98 13.63
C ALA A 167 -10.76 13.95 14.79
N LEU A 168 -9.81 14.88 14.63
CA LEU A 168 -9.54 15.95 15.60
C LEU A 168 -10.75 16.85 15.77
N ALA A 169 -11.36 17.31 14.68
CA ALA A 169 -12.53 18.18 14.71
C ALA A 169 -13.71 17.47 15.40
N TYR A 170 -14.02 16.24 14.98
CA TYR A 170 -15.09 15.46 15.60
C TYR A 170 -14.82 15.24 17.09
N GLY A 171 -13.61 14.76 17.45
CA GLY A 171 -13.24 14.48 18.83
C GLY A 171 -13.22 15.73 19.73
N TYR A 172 -12.95 16.91 19.16
CA TYR A 172 -13.06 18.20 19.86
C TYR A 172 -14.52 18.58 20.10
N PHE A 173 -15.38 18.50 19.08
CA PHE A 173 -16.79 18.89 19.22
C PHE A 173 -17.59 17.89 20.07
N SER A 174 -17.34 16.58 19.91
CA SER A 174 -18.02 15.51 20.65
C SER A 174 -17.48 15.30 22.07
N GLN A 175 -16.36 15.96 22.42
CA GLN A 175 -15.62 15.75 23.66
C GLN A 175 -15.13 14.30 23.87
N SER A 176 -15.07 13.49 22.81
CA SER A 176 -14.53 12.11 22.88
C SER A 176 -13.00 12.05 22.81
N GLY A 177 -12.36 13.12 22.34
CA GLY A 177 -10.93 13.15 22.01
C GLY A 177 -10.59 12.46 20.69
N MET A 178 -9.46 12.84 20.09
CA MET A 178 -9.01 12.32 18.79
C MET A 178 -8.72 10.81 18.81
N ASP A 179 -8.17 10.31 19.92
CA ASP A 179 -7.72 8.92 20.01
C ASP A 179 -8.88 7.92 19.94
N ALA A 180 -10.01 8.26 20.57
CA ALA A 180 -11.23 7.47 20.48
C ALA A 180 -11.74 7.38 19.04
N VAL A 181 -11.68 8.50 18.30
CA VAL A 181 -12.14 8.56 16.90
C VAL A 181 -11.19 7.81 15.98
N LEU A 182 -9.88 7.87 16.22
CA LEU A 182 -8.90 7.08 15.47
C LEU A 182 -8.99 5.58 15.80
N ALA A 183 -9.39 5.20 17.01
CA ALA A 183 -9.70 3.82 17.36
C ALA A 183 -10.97 3.33 16.64
N ASP A 184 -11.99 4.19 16.52
CA ASP A 184 -13.19 3.94 15.72
C ASP A 184 -12.90 3.90 14.20
N TYR A 185 -11.87 4.62 13.74
CA TYR A 185 -11.43 4.61 12.35
C TYR A 185 -10.90 3.23 11.93
N LEU A 186 -10.12 2.56 12.78
CA LEU A 186 -9.54 1.24 12.50
C LEU A 186 -9.75 0.32 13.71
N THR A 187 -10.92 -0.33 13.75
CA THR A 187 -11.32 -1.18 14.88
C THR A 187 -10.66 -2.56 14.83
N LYS A 188 -10.28 -3.03 13.63
CA LYS A 188 -9.78 -4.38 13.36
C LYS A 188 -10.81 -5.47 13.67
N VAL A 189 -12.10 -5.11 13.75
CA VAL A 189 -13.20 -6.02 14.06
C VAL A 189 -14.19 -6.04 12.89
N SER A 190 -14.31 -7.18 12.22
CA SER A 190 -15.18 -7.35 11.05
C SER A 190 -16.67 -7.10 11.35
N SER A 191 -17.12 -7.41 12.57
CA SER A 191 -18.49 -7.14 13.01
C SER A 191 -18.74 -5.67 13.36
N ASN A 192 -17.71 -4.84 13.49
CA ASN A 192 -17.85 -3.42 13.81
C ASN A 192 -16.82 -2.59 13.02
N PRO A 193 -16.90 -2.56 11.69
CA PRO A 193 -15.85 -1.98 10.86
C PRO A 193 -15.81 -0.46 11.01
N GLY A 194 -14.60 0.10 11.04
CA GLY A 194 -14.35 1.51 10.82
C GLY A 194 -14.07 1.83 9.34
N ALA A 195 -13.82 3.10 9.04
CA ALA A 195 -13.47 3.55 7.69
C ALA A 195 -12.16 2.92 7.18
N GLY A 196 -11.18 2.78 8.05
CA GLY A 196 -9.92 2.11 7.76
C GLY A 196 -10.09 0.63 7.46
N ASP A 197 -10.94 -0.08 8.23
CA ASP A 197 -11.23 -1.50 7.97
C ASP A 197 -11.94 -1.68 6.62
N PHE A 198 -12.86 -0.79 6.28
CA PHE A 198 -13.55 -0.79 4.99
C PHE A 198 -12.57 -0.61 3.82
N LEU A 199 -11.67 0.38 3.91
CA LEU A 199 -10.62 0.60 2.91
C LEU A 199 -9.67 -0.59 2.81
N MET A 200 -9.28 -1.17 3.94
CA MET A 200 -8.40 -2.34 3.95
C MET A 200 -9.08 -3.60 3.40
N GLY A 201 -10.41 -3.68 3.46
CA GLY A 201 -11.19 -4.75 2.83
C GLY A 201 -10.95 -4.88 1.33
N PHE A 202 -10.59 -3.79 0.63
CA PHE A 202 -10.28 -3.81 -0.80
C PHE A 202 -8.92 -4.43 -1.14
N LEU A 203 -8.04 -4.71 -0.17
CA LEU A 203 -6.72 -5.29 -0.45
C LEU A 203 -6.84 -6.66 -1.15
N GLY A 204 -7.88 -7.45 -0.86
CA GLY A 204 -8.15 -8.70 -1.59
C GLY A 204 -8.41 -8.46 -3.08
N SER A 205 -9.25 -7.47 -3.41
CA SER A 205 -9.55 -7.06 -4.78
C SER A 205 -8.30 -6.52 -5.49
N VAL A 206 -7.45 -5.77 -4.78
CA VAL A 206 -6.14 -5.33 -5.28
C VAL A 206 -5.28 -6.51 -5.72
N ILE A 207 -5.15 -7.54 -4.88
CA ILE A 207 -4.36 -8.75 -5.17
C ILE A 207 -4.91 -9.51 -6.40
N ILE A 208 -6.22 -9.48 -6.62
CA ILE A 208 -6.86 -10.05 -7.82
C ILE A 208 -6.49 -9.22 -9.05
N SER A 209 -6.58 -7.89 -8.97
CA SER A 209 -6.25 -6.98 -10.08
C SER A 209 -4.79 -7.12 -10.56
N PHE A 210 -3.88 -7.48 -9.67
CA PHE A 210 -2.48 -7.72 -9.99
C PHE A 210 -2.28 -8.92 -10.90
N ALA A 211 -3.12 -9.96 -10.79
CA ALA A 211 -3.04 -11.11 -11.69
C ALA A 211 -3.38 -10.73 -13.15
N PHE A 212 -4.38 -9.87 -13.35
CA PHE A 212 -4.72 -9.32 -14.66
C PHE A 212 -3.61 -8.43 -15.21
N SER A 213 -2.99 -7.62 -14.35
CA SER A 213 -1.88 -6.74 -14.73
C SER A 213 -0.64 -7.57 -15.14
N MET A 214 -0.34 -8.65 -14.43
CA MET A 214 0.68 -9.64 -14.81
C MET A 214 0.37 -10.33 -16.12
N PHE A 215 -0.90 -10.71 -16.35
CA PHE A 215 -1.31 -11.34 -17.59
C PHE A 215 -1.17 -10.40 -18.80
N LYS A 216 -1.45 -9.09 -18.64
CA LYS A 216 -1.20 -8.10 -19.69
C LYS A 216 0.29 -8.05 -20.06
N GLN A 217 1.20 -8.08 -19.09
CA GLN A 217 2.65 -8.07 -19.35
C GLN A 217 3.27 -9.45 -19.66
N ARG A 218 2.48 -10.51 -19.91
CA ARG A 218 2.99 -11.89 -20.06
C ARG A 218 3.97 -12.10 -21.22
N LYS A 219 3.89 -11.26 -22.26
CA LYS A 219 4.77 -11.34 -23.44
C LYS A 219 6.12 -10.67 -23.21
N VAL A 220 6.24 -9.85 -22.18
CA VAL A 220 7.53 -9.33 -21.74
C VAL A 220 8.33 -10.51 -21.20
N LYS A 221 9.37 -10.93 -21.92
CA LYS A 221 10.32 -11.94 -21.46
C LYS A 221 11.13 -11.36 -20.30
N SER A 222 10.54 -11.37 -19.11
CA SER A 222 11.30 -11.12 -17.89
C SER A 222 12.06 -12.40 -17.59
N ASP A 223 13.38 -12.38 -17.79
CA ASP A 223 14.22 -13.47 -17.35
C ASP A 223 14.09 -13.61 -15.82
N ILE A 224 13.35 -14.63 -15.39
CA ILE A 224 13.13 -15.00 -13.99
C ILE A 224 14.46 -15.21 -13.24
N HIS A 225 15.55 -15.41 -13.97
CA HIS A 225 16.92 -15.45 -13.46
C HIS A 225 17.40 -14.14 -12.84
N CYS A 226 16.89 -12.98 -13.28
CA CYS A 226 17.21 -11.68 -12.70
C CYS A 226 16.49 -11.39 -11.39
N ILE A 227 15.41 -12.12 -11.12
CA ILE A 227 14.65 -11.99 -9.88
C ILE A 227 15.43 -12.64 -8.73
N LYS A 228 16.08 -13.80 -8.96
CA LYS A 228 16.73 -14.64 -7.93
C LYS A 228 17.70 -13.90 -6.99
N PRO A 229 18.61 -13.01 -7.43
CA PRO A 229 19.63 -12.44 -6.54
C PRO A 229 19.21 -11.10 -5.91
N LEU A 230 18.23 -10.38 -6.49
CA LEU A 230 17.53 -9.25 -5.84
C LEU A 230 16.71 -9.68 -4.62
N PHE A 231 16.28 -10.93 -4.67
CA PHE A 231 15.30 -11.55 -3.78
C PHE A 231 15.86 -11.87 -2.39
N PHE A 232 17.07 -12.43 -2.36
CA PHE A 232 17.76 -12.76 -1.11
C PHE A 232 18.23 -11.52 -0.33
N TYR A 233 18.66 -10.46 -1.02
CA TYR A 233 19.18 -9.25 -0.37
C TYR A 233 18.09 -8.36 0.24
N ASN A 234 16.91 -8.29 -0.39
CA ASN A 234 15.76 -7.52 0.14
C ASN A 234 15.06 -8.19 1.32
N TYR A 235 15.10 -9.53 1.34
CA TYR A 235 14.55 -10.31 2.44
C TYR A 235 15.20 -9.93 3.78
N GLN A 236 16.52 -9.69 3.79
CA GLN A 236 17.27 -9.38 5.01
C GLN A 236 16.91 -8.01 5.62
N ALA A 237 16.57 -7.01 4.78
CA ALA A 237 16.12 -5.68 5.24
C ALA A 237 14.65 -5.67 5.72
N THR A 238 13.76 -6.44 5.07
CA THR A 238 12.34 -6.53 5.44
C THR A 238 12.14 -7.35 6.72
N CYS A 239 12.90 -8.43 6.86
CA CYS A 239 12.98 -9.23 8.07
C CYS A 239 13.39 -8.39 9.28
N PHE A 240 14.46 -7.60 9.19
CA PHE A 240 14.97 -6.85 10.33
C PHE A 240 13.97 -5.84 10.92
N MET A 241 13.05 -5.29 10.12
CA MET A 241 11.98 -4.40 10.59
C MET A 241 10.72 -5.13 11.08
N GLN A 242 10.46 -6.34 10.56
CA GLN A 242 9.43 -7.24 11.08
C GLN A 242 9.80 -7.91 12.40
N PHE A 243 11.05 -7.77 12.85
CA PHE A 243 11.59 -8.44 14.04
C PHE A 243 11.76 -7.54 15.25
N SER A 244 11.05 -6.42 15.32
CA SER A 244 10.82 -5.78 16.61
C SER A 244 9.77 -6.55 17.39
N ALA A 245 10.05 -6.87 18.65
CA ALA A 245 9.16 -7.62 19.55
C ALA A 245 7.78 -6.95 19.76
N ASN A 246 7.61 -5.72 19.28
CA ASN A 246 6.42 -4.90 19.41
C ASN A 246 5.75 -4.71 18.03
N SER A 247 4.53 -5.22 17.87
CA SER A 247 3.77 -5.15 16.60
C SER A 247 3.52 -3.72 16.13
N SER A 248 3.44 -2.77 17.07
CA SER A 248 3.31 -1.34 16.77
C SER A 248 4.57 -0.76 16.12
N LEU A 249 5.76 -1.13 16.61
CA LEU A 249 7.04 -0.67 16.05
C LEU A 249 7.26 -1.21 14.64
N THR A 250 6.94 -2.49 14.41
CA THR A 250 6.97 -3.08 13.06
C THR A 250 6.01 -2.37 12.12
N ALA A 251 4.77 -2.12 12.54
CA ALA A 251 3.79 -1.40 11.73
C ALA A 251 4.27 0.01 11.39
N ALA A 252 4.78 0.76 12.37
CA ALA A 252 5.32 2.09 12.17
C ALA A 252 6.53 2.08 11.21
N ALA A 253 7.47 1.15 11.38
CA ALA A 253 8.64 1.04 10.51
C ALA A 253 8.25 0.76 9.05
N VAL A 254 7.30 -0.16 8.82
CA VAL A 254 6.76 -0.50 7.49
C VAL A 254 6.02 0.68 6.85
N VAL A 255 5.26 1.44 7.65
CA VAL A 255 4.59 2.65 7.17
C VAL A 255 5.60 3.72 6.80
N LEU A 256 6.64 3.94 7.61
CA LEU A 256 7.68 4.94 7.36
C LEU A 256 8.53 4.61 6.13
N THR A 257 8.98 3.35 5.96
CA THR A 257 9.67 2.92 4.73
C THR A 257 8.79 3.08 3.51
N GLY A 258 7.51 2.70 3.63
CA GLY A 258 6.53 2.87 2.57
C GLY A 258 6.33 4.33 2.18
N LEU A 259 6.25 5.23 3.17
CA LEU A 259 6.07 6.67 2.95
C LEU A 259 7.29 7.30 2.30
N ALA A 260 8.49 6.95 2.76
CA ALA A 260 9.73 7.38 2.15
C ALA A 260 9.82 6.92 0.68
N GLY A 261 9.46 5.66 0.40
CA GLY A 261 9.37 5.18 -0.98
C GLY A 261 8.34 5.94 -1.81
N ALA A 262 7.13 6.14 -1.30
CA ALA A 262 6.07 6.86 -2.00
C ALA A 262 6.49 8.27 -2.43
N ASN A 263 7.28 8.95 -1.60
CA ASN A 263 7.72 10.32 -1.88
C ASN A 263 8.99 10.40 -2.73
N PHE A 264 9.96 9.52 -2.49
CA PHE A 264 11.32 9.68 -3.02
C PHE A 264 11.71 8.66 -4.08
N VAL A 265 11.03 7.52 -4.20
CA VAL A 265 11.52 6.41 -5.05
C VAL A 265 11.70 6.82 -6.50
N GLN A 266 10.72 7.53 -7.07
CA GLN A 266 10.80 7.99 -8.46
C GLN A 266 11.94 9.00 -8.65
N ALA A 267 12.07 9.98 -7.75
CA ALA A 267 13.14 10.97 -7.83
C ALA A 267 14.53 10.32 -7.72
N VAL A 268 14.68 9.30 -6.87
CA VAL A 268 15.91 8.53 -6.74
C VAL A 268 16.19 7.72 -8.01
N LEU A 269 15.20 6.99 -8.51
CA LEU A 269 15.35 6.17 -9.72
C LEU A 269 15.66 7.04 -10.97
N ASP A 270 15.03 8.20 -11.10
CA ASP A 270 15.29 9.17 -12.16
C ASP A 270 16.71 9.74 -12.06
N LYS A 271 17.15 10.12 -10.86
CA LYS A 271 18.52 10.60 -10.61
C LYS A 271 19.56 9.53 -10.91
N LEU A 272 19.25 8.27 -10.63
CA LEU A 272 20.09 7.11 -10.97
C LEU A 272 20.00 6.73 -12.45
N ARG A 273 19.20 7.40 -13.28
CA ARG A 273 18.97 7.06 -14.70
C ARG A 273 18.51 5.60 -14.87
N LEU A 274 17.59 5.18 -14.01
CA LEU A 274 16.90 3.89 -14.04
C LEU A 274 15.50 4.11 -14.61
N HIS A 275 15.32 3.93 -15.91
CA HIS A 275 14.04 4.17 -16.58
C HIS A 275 13.25 2.90 -16.90
N ASP A 276 13.83 1.73 -16.66
CA ASP A 276 13.18 0.45 -16.94
C ASP A 276 12.05 0.14 -15.94
N PRO A 277 10.78 -0.03 -16.38
CA PRO A 277 9.65 -0.31 -15.51
C PRO A 277 9.82 -1.63 -14.73
N ILE A 278 10.57 -2.61 -15.26
CA ILE A 278 10.84 -3.88 -14.56
C ILE A 278 11.70 -3.60 -13.33
N ALA A 279 12.88 -3.01 -13.54
CA ALA A 279 13.80 -2.66 -12.47
C ALA A 279 13.18 -1.71 -11.44
N ARG A 280 12.46 -0.67 -11.90
CA ARG A 280 11.78 0.29 -11.03
C ARG A 280 10.70 -0.38 -10.19
N GLY A 281 9.91 -1.27 -10.80
CA GLY A 281 8.83 -1.99 -10.14
C GLY A 281 9.34 -2.94 -9.05
N ILE A 282 10.31 -3.80 -9.39
CA ILE A 282 10.89 -4.76 -8.43
C ILE A 282 11.61 -4.02 -7.30
N ALA A 283 12.46 -3.04 -7.63
CA ALA A 283 13.21 -2.29 -6.61
C ALA A 283 12.26 -1.60 -5.62
N THR A 284 11.21 -0.94 -6.13
CA THR A 284 10.25 -0.21 -5.29
C THR A 284 9.44 -1.14 -4.39
N ALA A 285 8.91 -2.23 -4.94
CA ALA A 285 8.11 -3.16 -4.16
C ALA A 285 8.92 -3.83 -3.04
N SER A 286 10.18 -4.16 -3.33
CA SER A 286 11.06 -4.78 -2.34
C SER A 286 11.56 -3.80 -1.27
N SER A 287 11.78 -2.52 -1.60
CA SER A 287 12.30 -1.53 -0.64
C SER A 287 11.24 -0.73 0.11
N ALA A 288 10.03 -0.58 -0.44
CA ALA A 288 9.01 0.37 0.02
C ALA A 288 7.59 -0.22 0.16
N HIS A 289 7.48 -1.55 0.15
CA HIS A 289 6.25 -2.28 0.42
C HIS A 289 5.06 -1.86 -0.48
N GLY A 290 3.83 -2.10 -0.01
CA GLY A 290 2.59 -1.81 -0.74
C GLY A 290 2.38 -0.31 -0.99
N LEU A 291 2.73 0.55 -0.03
CA LEU A 291 2.54 2.00 -0.15
C LEU A 291 3.42 2.61 -1.27
N GLY A 292 4.70 2.26 -1.30
CA GLY A 292 5.62 2.70 -2.34
C GLY A 292 5.26 2.13 -3.71
N THR A 293 4.82 0.86 -3.76
CA THR A 293 4.28 0.23 -4.97
C THR A 293 3.11 1.03 -5.52
N ALA A 294 2.11 1.33 -4.68
CA ALA A 294 0.94 2.08 -5.09
C ALA A 294 1.28 3.47 -5.64
N ALA A 295 2.21 4.17 -4.98
CA ALA A 295 2.68 5.49 -5.41
C ALA A 295 3.45 5.46 -6.74
N LEU A 296 4.28 4.43 -6.98
CA LEU A 296 4.96 4.23 -8.27
C LEU A 296 3.94 3.93 -9.36
N SER A 297 3.07 2.94 -9.16
CA SER A 297 2.12 2.47 -10.16
C SER A 297 1.09 3.52 -10.57
N ALA A 298 0.78 4.49 -9.69
CA ALA A 298 -0.09 5.62 -10.05
C ALA A 298 0.48 6.51 -11.17
N LYS A 299 1.82 6.57 -11.31
CA LYS A 299 2.48 7.36 -12.36
C LYS A 299 3.06 6.49 -13.47
N GLU A 300 3.54 5.30 -13.12
CA GLU A 300 4.16 4.32 -13.99
C GLU A 300 3.37 3.00 -13.92
N PRO A 301 2.19 2.94 -14.56
CA PRO A 301 1.34 1.76 -14.45
C PRO A 301 2.06 0.49 -14.93
N GLU A 302 2.95 0.60 -15.92
CA GLU A 302 3.73 -0.53 -16.46
C GLU A 302 4.67 -1.20 -15.44
N ALA A 303 5.05 -0.51 -14.37
CA ALA A 303 5.85 -1.10 -13.30
C ALA A 303 5.02 -2.02 -12.37
N LEU A 304 3.69 -1.86 -12.34
CA LEU A 304 2.78 -2.54 -11.41
C LEU A 304 2.89 -4.07 -11.45
N PRO A 305 2.94 -4.73 -12.62
CA PRO A 305 3.04 -6.19 -12.71
C PRO A 305 4.33 -6.73 -12.08
N PHE A 306 5.42 -6.00 -12.24
CA PHE A 306 6.72 -6.36 -11.67
C PHE A 306 6.76 -6.10 -10.16
N CYS A 307 6.09 -5.05 -9.68
CA CYS A 307 5.84 -4.87 -8.25
C CYS A 307 5.04 -6.03 -7.66
N ALA A 308 3.97 -6.46 -8.34
CA ALA A 308 3.12 -7.56 -7.89
C ALA A 308 3.87 -8.88 -7.77
N ILE A 309 4.72 -9.21 -8.77
CA ILE A 309 5.61 -10.37 -8.73
C ILE A 309 6.55 -10.29 -7.52
N ALA A 310 7.25 -9.17 -7.37
CA ALA A 310 8.20 -8.98 -6.27
C ALA A 310 7.49 -9.13 -4.90
N TYR A 311 6.34 -8.49 -4.73
CA TYR A 311 5.57 -8.51 -3.49
C TYR A 311 5.06 -9.91 -3.14
N ALA A 312 4.51 -10.63 -4.12
CA ALA A 312 3.96 -11.96 -3.89
C ALA A 312 5.04 -12.99 -3.59
N LEU A 313 6.18 -12.91 -4.29
CA LEU A 313 7.32 -13.74 -3.96
C LEU A 313 7.81 -13.40 -2.54
N THR A 314 7.93 -12.12 -2.17
CA THR A 314 8.43 -11.72 -0.84
C THR A 314 7.56 -12.31 0.27
N GLY A 315 6.23 -12.31 0.07
CA GLY A 315 5.28 -12.99 0.96
C GLY A 315 5.53 -14.50 1.04
N ILE A 316 5.67 -15.19 -0.09
CA ILE A 316 5.90 -16.64 -0.15
C ILE A 316 7.17 -17.03 0.62
N LEU A 317 8.30 -16.37 0.36
CA LEU A 317 9.54 -16.71 1.07
C LEU A 317 9.48 -16.35 2.55
N GLY A 318 8.88 -15.21 2.90
CA GLY A 318 8.66 -14.86 4.31
C GLY A 318 7.90 -15.96 5.05
N SER A 319 6.79 -16.43 4.47
CA SER A 319 6.01 -17.53 5.05
C SER A 319 6.79 -18.85 5.11
N LEU A 320 7.51 -19.22 4.05
CA LEU A 320 8.32 -20.45 4.03
C LEU A 320 9.44 -20.41 5.07
N LEU A 321 10.13 -19.28 5.20
CA LEU A 321 11.23 -19.13 6.15
C LEU A 321 10.74 -19.10 7.59
N CYS A 322 9.62 -18.43 7.87
CA CYS A 322 8.95 -18.51 9.17
C CYS A 322 8.41 -19.92 9.49
N SER A 323 8.21 -20.77 8.47
CA SER A 323 7.81 -22.17 8.66
C SER A 323 8.99 -23.08 9.03
N VAL A 324 10.24 -22.65 8.83
CA VAL A 324 11.43 -23.41 9.25
C VAL A 324 11.55 -23.34 10.78
N PRO A 325 11.55 -24.48 11.50
CA PRO A 325 11.54 -24.50 12.97
C PRO A 325 12.70 -23.74 13.61
N VAL A 326 13.90 -23.85 13.05
CA VAL A 326 15.09 -23.15 13.54
C VAL A 326 14.90 -21.64 13.46
N VAL A 327 14.47 -21.13 12.30
CA VAL A 327 14.19 -19.71 12.10
C VAL A 327 13.11 -19.26 13.07
N ARG A 328 11.98 -19.98 13.13
CA ARG A 328 10.88 -19.67 14.05
C ARG A 328 11.33 -19.62 15.52
N GLN A 329 12.16 -20.56 15.96
CA GLN A 329 12.65 -20.61 17.34
C GLN A 329 13.63 -19.47 17.63
N SER A 330 14.57 -19.18 16.72
CA SER A 330 15.45 -18.02 16.84
C SER A 330 14.66 -16.71 16.92
N LEU A 331 13.59 -16.58 16.14
CA LEU A 331 12.69 -15.42 16.18
C LEU A 331 11.98 -15.32 17.53
N LEU A 332 11.40 -16.41 18.03
CA LEU A 332 10.76 -16.42 19.34
C LEU A 332 11.74 -16.11 20.47
N LEU A 333 13.01 -16.51 20.36
CA LEU A 333 14.06 -16.18 21.33
C LEU A 333 14.44 -14.71 21.31
N ILE A 334 14.53 -14.07 20.14
CA ILE A 334 14.77 -12.63 20.01
C ILE A 334 13.62 -11.85 20.64
N VAL A 335 12.37 -12.26 20.37
CA VAL A 335 11.17 -11.64 20.96
C VAL A 335 11.15 -11.82 22.48
N LYS A 336 11.39 -13.04 22.98
CA LYS A 336 11.43 -13.31 24.44
C LYS A 336 12.62 -12.65 25.14
N GLY A 337 13.78 -12.53 24.51
CA GLY A 337 14.96 -11.89 25.10
C GLY A 337 14.84 -10.37 25.26
N GLN A 338 13.91 -9.73 24.54
CA GLN A 338 13.57 -8.31 24.71
C GLN A 338 12.60 -8.08 25.88
N TYR A 339 11.81 -9.09 26.26
CA TYR A 339 10.96 -9.11 27.44
C TYR A 339 11.63 -10.00 28.50
N GLY A 340 12.66 -9.47 29.16
CA GLY A 340 13.33 -10.15 30.27
C GLY A 340 12.33 -10.79 31.22
N THR A 341 12.64 -12.01 31.66
CA THR A 341 11.88 -12.81 32.61
C THR A 341 11.32 -11.96 33.77
N THR A 342 10.01 -11.81 33.78
CA THR A 342 9.19 -11.75 35.01
C THR A 342 8.25 -12.93 34.99
#